data_AF-A0A098LTJ8-F1
#
_entry.id   AF-A0A098LTJ8-F1
#
_cell.length_a   1.000
_cell.length_b   1.000
_cell.length_c   1.000
_cell.angle_alpha   90.00
_cell.angle_beta   90.00
_cell.angle_gamma   90.00
#
_symmetry.space_group_name_H-M   'P 1'
#
loop_
_entity.id
_entity.type
_entity.pdbx_description
1 polymer ?
#
loop_
_entity_poly.entity_id
_entity_poly.type
_entity_poly.pdbx_seq_one_letter_code
_entity_poly.pdbx_strand_id
1 'polypeptide(L)'
;MLKHQVDMRGGMAKKYEFLISKLTEGTTAKVVKVTRDHIHIRAVGNTTATNFFITENFNKTEIEWIGQLGMLGKHKHRWTFPHNFPQEKMLNEIGEYLEWKTKQMFE
;
A
#
# COMPACT_ATOMS: atom_id res chain seq x y z
N MET A 1 -2.44 -32.09 -8.18
CA MET A 1 -1.41 -31.03 -8.07
C MET A 1 -1.84 -29.85 -8.93
N LEU A 2 -2.37 -28.78 -8.33
CA LEU A 2 -2.83 -27.57 -9.04
C LEU A 2 -1.92 -26.39 -8.65
N LYS A 3 -0.70 -26.41 -9.19
CA LYS A 3 0.19 -25.25 -9.26
C LYS A 3 0.45 -25.06 -10.75
N HIS A 4 -0.29 -24.19 -11.44
CA HIS A 4 0.11 -23.54 -12.70
C HIS A 4 -1.09 -22.79 -13.29
N GLN A 5 -1.40 -21.60 -12.79
CA GLN A 5 -2.18 -20.62 -13.57
C GLN A 5 -2.15 -19.17 -13.04
N VAL A 6 -1.17 -18.80 -12.20
CA VAL A 6 -1.09 -17.41 -11.67
C VAL A 6 -0.19 -16.51 -12.53
N ASP A 7 0.63 -17.06 -13.43
CA ASP A 7 1.78 -16.32 -13.98
C ASP A 7 1.61 -15.66 -15.35
N MET A 8 0.47 -15.77 -16.05
CA MET A 8 0.45 -15.35 -17.47
C MET A 8 -0.17 -13.98 -17.79
N ARG A 9 -0.65 -13.18 -16.82
CA ARG A 9 -1.24 -11.84 -17.11
C ARG A 9 -0.90 -10.69 -16.16
N GLY A 10 0.01 -10.87 -15.20
CA GLY A 10 0.47 -9.79 -14.31
C GLY A 10 -0.30 -9.63 -12.99
N GLY A 11 -1.34 -10.44 -12.74
CA GLY A 11 -1.96 -10.62 -11.42
C GLY A 11 -2.27 -9.34 -10.64
N MET A 12 -2.04 -9.37 -9.32
CA MET A 12 -2.18 -8.22 -8.43
C MET A 12 -1.29 -7.04 -8.85
N ALA A 13 -0.04 -7.29 -9.26
CA ALA A 13 0.92 -6.24 -9.59
C ALA A 13 0.46 -5.39 -10.79
N LYS A 14 -0.09 -6.02 -11.82
CA LYS A 14 -0.67 -5.31 -12.97
C LYS A 14 -2.01 -4.67 -12.62
N LYS A 15 -2.84 -5.34 -11.81
CA LYS A 15 -4.11 -4.79 -11.36
C LYS A 15 -3.93 -3.48 -10.60
N TYR A 16 -2.96 -3.41 -9.69
CA TYR A 16 -2.68 -2.24 -8.86
C TYR A 16 -1.45 -1.45 -9.33
N GLU A 17 -1.10 -1.54 -10.62
CA GLU A 17 0.08 -0.90 -11.20
C GLU A 17 0.09 0.61 -10.93
N PHE A 18 -1.07 1.27 -11.05
CA PHE A 18 -1.21 2.70 -10.77
C PHE A 18 -0.88 3.03 -9.30
N LEU A 19 -1.49 2.33 -8.34
CA LEU A 19 -1.18 2.54 -6.92
C LEU A 19 0.27 2.21 -6.58
N ILE A 20 0.82 1.12 -7.11
CA ILE A 20 2.22 0.76 -6.91
C ILE A 20 3.12 1.88 -7.43
N SER A 21 2.89 2.34 -8.66
CA SER A 21 3.63 3.43 -9.27
C SER A 21 3.60 4.66 -8.37
N LYS A 22 2.41 5.10 -7.94
CA LYS A 22 2.27 6.31 -7.11
C LYS A 22 2.83 6.19 -5.70
N LEU A 23 2.78 5.00 -5.10
CA LEU A 23 3.36 4.73 -3.78
C LEU A 23 4.88 4.52 -3.81
N THR A 24 5.49 4.38 -4.99
CA THR A 24 6.95 4.18 -5.13
C THR A 24 7.66 5.33 -5.84
N GLU A 25 6.97 6.07 -6.69
CA GLU A 25 7.48 7.21 -7.45
C GLU A 25 8.15 8.26 -6.54
N GLY A 26 9.41 8.58 -6.83
CA GLY A 26 10.17 9.60 -6.08
C GLY A 26 10.54 9.21 -4.64
N THR A 27 10.35 7.95 -4.24
CA THR A 27 10.63 7.47 -2.87
C THR A 27 11.69 6.35 -2.85
N THR A 28 12.14 5.96 -1.65
CA THR A 28 12.94 4.74 -1.46
C THR A 28 12.07 3.47 -1.39
N ALA A 29 10.76 3.58 -1.56
CA ALA A 29 9.83 2.46 -1.45
C ALA A 29 10.00 1.48 -2.61
N LYS A 30 9.90 0.19 -2.30
CA LYS A 30 9.96 -0.89 -3.29
C LYS A 30 8.88 -1.93 -3.00
N VAL A 31 8.37 -2.57 -4.04
CA VAL A 31 7.57 -3.80 -3.88
C VAL A 31 8.52 -4.89 -3.37
N VAL A 32 8.24 -5.43 -2.19
CA VAL A 32 9.07 -6.48 -1.56
C VAL A 32 8.41 -7.85 -1.59
N LYS A 33 7.09 -7.93 -1.80
CA LYS A 33 6.36 -9.18 -1.94
C LYS A 33 5.10 -8.99 -2.78
N VAL A 34 4.83 -9.94 -3.67
CA VAL A 34 3.57 -10.06 -4.40
C VAL A 34 3.10 -11.50 -4.29
N THR A 35 1.83 -11.70 -3.92
CA THR A 35 1.14 -12.99 -3.96
C THR A 35 -0.12 -12.86 -4.83
N ARG A 36 -0.94 -13.90 -4.86
CA ARG A 36 -2.20 -13.92 -5.61
C ARG A 36 -3.19 -12.84 -5.18
N ASP A 37 -3.14 -12.44 -3.92
CA ASP A 37 -4.13 -11.63 -3.20
C ASP A 37 -3.49 -10.49 -2.39
N HIS A 38 -2.16 -10.34 -2.44
CA HIS A 38 -1.46 -9.40 -1.57
C HIS A 38 -0.26 -8.76 -2.27
N ILE A 39 -0.05 -7.46 -2.02
CA ILE A 39 1.16 -6.72 -2.37
C ILE A 39 1.69 -6.05 -1.11
N HIS A 40 2.99 -6.17 -0.87
CA HIS A 40 3.70 -5.44 0.17
C HIS A 40 4.70 -4.48 -0.46
N ILE A 41 4.52 -3.19 -0.19
CA ILE A 41 5.44 -2.11 -0.54
C ILE A 41 6.11 -1.63 0.74
N ARG A 42 7.43 -1.47 0.70
CA ARG A 42 8.21 -1.06 1.86
C ARG A 42 9.21 0.02 1.49
N ALA A 43 9.24 1.10 2.27
CA ALA A 43 10.31 2.08 2.31
C ALA A 43 11.06 1.95 3.64
N VAL A 44 12.38 2.03 3.60
CA VAL A 44 13.24 2.00 4.79
C VAL A 44 14.17 3.20 4.73
N GLY A 45 14.20 3.97 5.81
CA GLY A 45 15.20 4.99 6.11
C GLY A 45 16.07 4.55 7.30
N ASN A 46 16.97 5.43 7.75
CA ASN A 46 17.92 5.10 8.82
C ASN A 46 17.25 4.78 10.16
N THR A 47 16.18 5.51 10.49
CA THR A 47 15.44 5.36 11.75
C THR A 47 13.95 5.16 11.54
N THR A 48 13.51 5.10 10.27
CA THR A 48 12.10 5.06 9.89
C THR A 48 11.84 3.91 8.91
N ALA A 49 10.63 3.38 8.94
CA ALA A 49 10.16 2.43 7.95
C ALA A 49 8.67 2.65 7.68
N THR A 50 8.29 2.63 6.41
CA THR A 50 6.90 2.72 5.98
C THR A 50 6.54 1.47 5.21
N ASN A 51 5.41 0.86 5.56
CA ASN A 51 4.88 -0.31 4.87
C ASN A 51 3.48 0.02 4.38
N PHE A 52 3.20 -0.34 3.13
CA PHE A 52 1.86 -0.43 2.58
C PHE A 52 1.57 -1.87 2.22
N PHE A 53 0.40 -2.34 2.60
CA PHE A 53 -0.12 -3.65 2.28
C PHE A 53 -1.41 -3.48 1.49
N ILE A 54 -1.46 -3.97 0.26
CA ILE A 54 -2.67 -4.01 -0.56
C ILE A 54 -3.14 -5.46 -0.53
N THR A 55 -4.29 -5.73 0.08
CA THR A 55 -4.86 -7.07 0.21
C THR A 55 -6.21 -7.11 -0.47
N GLU A 56 -6.39 -8.03 -1.40
CA GLU A 56 -7.67 -8.26 -2.06
C GLU A 56 -8.40 -9.43 -1.42
N ASN A 57 -9.59 -9.13 -0.90
CA ASN A 57 -10.54 -10.09 -0.35
C ASN A 57 -11.77 -10.16 -1.27
N PHE A 58 -12.66 -11.14 -1.07
CA PHE A 58 -13.88 -11.28 -1.87
C PHE A 58 -14.69 -9.96 -1.89
N ASN A 59 -14.71 -9.31 -3.06
CA ASN A 59 -15.35 -8.03 -3.38
C ASN A 59 -14.79 -6.77 -2.69
N LYS A 60 -13.62 -6.81 -2.04
CA LYS A 60 -13.04 -5.66 -1.35
C LYS A 60 -11.53 -5.59 -1.52
N THR A 61 -11.01 -4.37 -1.56
CA THR A 61 -9.57 -4.07 -1.45
C THR A 61 -9.32 -3.43 -0.10
N GLU A 62 -8.44 -4.02 0.70
CA GLU A 62 -7.94 -3.43 1.94
C GLU A 62 -6.55 -2.86 1.69
N ILE A 63 -6.35 -1.60 2.08
CA ILE A 63 -5.04 -0.97 2.09
C ILE A 63 -4.67 -0.70 3.54
N GLU A 64 -3.53 -1.21 3.99
CA GLU A 64 -3.02 -0.96 5.33
C GLU A 64 -1.69 -0.23 5.24
N TRP A 65 -1.59 0.90 5.93
CA TRP A 65 -0.35 1.63 6.14
C TRP A 65 0.16 1.37 7.56
N ILE A 66 1.46 1.08 7.67
CA ILE A 66 2.18 1.02 8.94
C ILE A 66 3.45 1.88 8.83
N GLY A 67 3.46 3.00 9.56
CA GLY A 67 4.62 3.87 9.71
C GLY A 67 5.33 3.63 11.04
N GLN A 68 6.62 3.30 10.99
CA GLN A 68 7.54 3.37 12.12
C GLN A 68 8.37 4.63 11.93
N LEU A 69 8.07 5.69 12.68
CA LEU A 69 8.55 7.05 12.43
C LEU A 69 9.60 7.51 13.46
N GLY A 70 10.49 6.60 13.86
CA GLY A 70 11.53 6.88 14.85
C GLY A 70 10.94 7.32 16.19
N MET A 71 11.30 8.52 16.65
CA MET A 71 10.82 9.08 17.92
C MET A 71 9.30 9.34 17.95
N LEU A 72 8.66 9.51 16.79
CA LEU A 72 7.21 9.69 16.71
C LEU A 72 6.45 8.37 16.95
N GLY A 73 7.16 7.25 17.02
CA GLY A 73 6.60 5.95 17.34
C GLY A 73 5.99 5.24 16.14
N LYS A 74 5.07 4.31 16.43
CA LYS A 74 4.42 3.46 15.43
C LYS A 74 2.99 3.94 15.18
N HIS A 75 2.67 4.16 13.91
CA HIS A 75 1.35 4.51 13.43
C HIS A 75 0.83 3.44 12.48
N LYS A 76 -0.49 3.29 12.46
CA LYS A 76 -1.18 2.36 11.58
C LYS A 76 -2.52 2.94 11.17
N HIS A 77 -2.87 2.73 9.91
CA HIS A 77 -4.20 3.03 9.41
C HIS A 77 -4.62 2.00 8.37
N ARG A 78 -5.92 1.75 8.24
CA ARG A 78 -6.47 0.80 7.29
C ARG A 78 -7.66 1.42 6.56
N TRP A 79 -7.62 1.41 5.24
CA TRP A 79 -8.73 1.73 4.37
C TRP A 79 -9.34 0.44 3.81
N THR A 80 -10.66 0.44 3.63
CA THR A 80 -11.38 -0.66 2.97
C THR A 80 -12.22 -0.10 1.83
N PHE A 81 -11.98 -0.57 0.63
CA PHE A 81 -12.64 -0.12 -0.59
C PHE A 81 -13.42 -1.25 -1.27
N PRO A 82 -14.52 -0.96 -1.97
CA PRO A 82 -15.15 -1.91 -2.90
C PRO A 82 -14.19 -2.36 -4.01
N HIS A 83 -14.36 -3.57 -4.54
CA HIS A 83 -13.48 -4.18 -5.56
C HIS A 83 -13.20 -3.31 -6.80
N ASN A 84 -14.18 -2.52 -7.23
CA ASN A 84 -14.10 -1.66 -8.42
C ASN A 84 -13.94 -0.18 -8.08
N PHE A 85 -13.56 0.14 -6.84
CA PHE A 85 -13.34 1.52 -6.46
C PHE A 85 -12.15 2.10 -7.25
N PRO A 86 -12.25 3.33 -7.78
CA PRO A 86 -11.17 3.89 -8.58
C PRO A 86 -9.88 4.07 -7.78
N GLN A 87 -8.76 3.59 -8.31
CA GLN A 87 -7.44 3.68 -7.65
C GLN A 87 -6.97 5.12 -7.42
N GLU A 88 -7.33 6.06 -8.30
CA GLU A 88 -7.08 7.49 -8.10
C GLU A 88 -7.79 8.02 -6.84
N LYS A 89 -9.02 7.58 -6.58
CA LYS A 89 -9.75 7.95 -5.37
C LYS A 89 -9.14 7.31 -4.13
N MET A 90 -8.68 6.05 -4.22
CA MET A 90 -7.93 5.42 -3.12
C MET A 90 -6.68 6.24 -2.78
N LEU A 91 -5.93 6.67 -3.80
CA LEU A 91 -4.72 7.47 -3.61
C LEU A 91 -5.02 8.81 -2.95
N ASN A 92 -6.11 9.48 -3.35
CA ASN A 92 -6.52 10.73 -2.73
C ASN A 92 -6.86 10.53 -1.24
N GLU A 93 -7.65 9.53 -0.87
CA GLU A 93 -7.99 9.25 0.53
C GLU A 93 -6.74 8.89 1.38
N ILE A 94 -5.80 8.15 0.79
CA ILE A 94 -4.52 7.85 1.43
C ILE A 94 -3.70 9.14 1.63
N GLY A 95 -3.60 9.97 0.59
CA GLY A 95 -2.85 11.23 0.61
C GLY A 95 -3.38 12.22 1.65
N GLU A 96 -4.70 12.46 1.65
CA GLU A 96 -5.37 13.34 2.61
C GLU A 96 -5.12 12.90 4.06
N TYR A 97 -5.25 11.60 4.33
CA TYR A 97 -4.98 11.05 5.66
C TYR A 97 -3.52 11.20 6.07
N LEU A 98 -2.57 10.89 5.19
CA LEU A 98 -1.14 10.99 5.50
C LEU A 98 -0.72 12.44 5.71
N GLU A 99 -1.27 13.38 4.94
CA GLU A 99 -1.03 14.81 5.13
C GLU A 99 -1.58 15.29 6.48
N TRP A 100 -2.84 14.97 6.77
CA TRP A 100 -3.46 15.26 8.06
C TRP A 100 -2.66 14.66 9.22
N LYS A 101 -2.23 13.40 9.08
CA LYS A 101 -1.46 12.71 10.12
C LYS A 101 -0.09 13.35 10.32
N THR A 102 0.54 13.80 9.24
CA THR A 102 1.81 14.53 9.30
C THR A 102 1.65 15.83 10.07
N LYS A 103 0.62 16.62 9.77
CA LYS A 103 0.31 17.86 10.53
C LYS A 103 0.15 17.57 12.02
N GLN A 104 -0.67 16.58 12.38
CA GLN A 104 -0.86 16.17 13.79
C GLN A 104 0.41 15.74 14.54
N MET A 105 1.48 15.35 13.84
CA MET A 105 2.73 14.92 14.48
C MET A 105 3.70 16.08 14.71
N PHE A 106 3.53 17.19 13.99
CA PHE A 106 4.45 18.32 14.00
C PHE A 106 3.82 19.64 14.49
N GLU A 107 2.50 19.68 14.61
CA GLU A 107 1.73 20.71 15.33
C GLU A 107 1.51 20.30 16.80
#